data_AF-A0A6G3ZLD9-F1
#
_entry.id   AF-A0A6G3ZLD9-F1
#
_cell.length_a   1.000
_cell.length_b   1.000
_cell.length_c   1.000
_cell.angle_alpha   90.00
_cell.angle_beta   90.00
_cell.angle_gamma   90.00
#
_symmetry.space_group_name_H-M   'P 1'
#
loop_
_entity.id
_entity.type
_entity.pdbx_description
1 polymer ?
#
loop_
_entity_poly.entity_id
_entity_poly.type
_entity_poly.pdbx_seq_one_letter_code
_entity_poly.pdbx_strand_id
1 'polypeptide(L)'
;MSRDEATDLQEAVGDALTRRREFFRTAGVHREDGSYEVARRGADSAGNSKVFESFGVLRRLFDRLPDEFTADDVGRTGITGSRRHMLVRHFAEHPAFDCGITRRNPLTAEKTAETSEESDADTEEVEVVSAD
;
A
#
# COMPACT_ATOMS: atom_id res chain seq x y z
N MET A 1 8.36 -9.80 -25.78
CA MET A 1 7.62 -9.23 -24.64
C MET A 1 7.16 -7.85 -25.05
N SER A 2 6.10 -7.78 -25.86
CA SER A 2 5.47 -6.51 -26.21
C SER A 2 4.58 -6.05 -25.06
N ARG A 3 4.34 -4.73 -24.97
CA ARG A 3 3.40 -4.13 -24.02
C ARG A 3 1.98 -4.69 -24.19
N ASP A 4 1.60 -5.09 -25.41
CA ASP A 4 0.31 -5.70 -25.73
C ASP A 4 0.13 -7.11 -25.10
N GLU A 5 1.18 -7.93 -25.08
CA GLU A 5 1.14 -9.28 -24.45
C GLU A 5 0.97 -9.19 -22.92
N ALA A 6 1.39 -8.08 -22.30
CA ALA A 6 1.21 -7.84 -20.87
C ALA A 6 -0.20 -7.36 -20.51
N THR A 7 -0.89 -6.68 -21.44
CA THR A 7 -2.27 -6.21 -21.25
C THR A 7 -3.28 -7.33 -21.47
N ASP A 8 -3.08 -8.18 -22.49
CA ASP A 8 -3.92 -9.37 -22.71
C ASP A 8 -3.82 -10.38 -21.54
N LEU A 9 -2.64 -10.51 -20.93
CA LEU A 9 -2.46 -11.33 -19.71
C LEU A 9 -3.09 -10.67 -18.47
N GLN A 10 -3.18 -9.34 -18.41
CA GLN A 10 -3.88 -8.62 -17.35
C GLN A 10 -5.40 -8.72 -17.46
N GLU A 11 -5.96 -8.71 -18.67
CA GLU A 11 -7.40 -8.87 -18.92
C GLU A 11 -7.87 -10.32 -18.77
N ALA A 12 -7.10 -11.31 -19.20
CA ALA A 12 -7.43 -12.74 -19.00
C ALA A 12 -7.43 -13.18 -17.51
N VAL A 13 -6.79 -12.41 -16.63
CA VAL A 13 -6.83 -12.60 -15.16
C VAL A 13 -8.01 -11.84 -14.51
N GLY A 14 -8.60 -10.87 -15.21
CA GLY A 14 -9.71 -10.05 -14.73
C GLY A 14 -11.06 -10.78 -14.67
N ASP A 15 -11.27 -11.78 -15.52
CA ASP A 15 -12.60 -12.36 -15.77
C ASP A 15 -13.04 -13.49 -14.79
N ALA A 16 -12.23 -13.84 -13.77
CA ALA A 16 -12.48 -15.06 -13.00
C ALA A 16 -12.62 -14.94 -11.48
N LEU A 17 -12.21 -13.88 -10.78
CA LEU A 17 -12.33 -13.87 -9.31
C LEU A 17 -12.53 -12.48 -8.73
N THR A 18 -13.79 -12.15 -8.40
CA THR A 18 -14.04 -11.30 -7.23
C THR A 18 -13.40 -11.99 -6.03
N ARG A 19 -12.15 -11.64 -5.72
CA ARG A 19 -11.36 -12.30 -4.67
C ARG A 19 -11.47 -11.48 -3.40
N ARG A 20 -12.41 -11.88 -2.53
CA ARG A 20 -12.45 -11.40 -1.16
C ARG A 20 -11.38 -12.10 -0.34
N ARG A 21 -10.53 -11.32 0.32
CA ARG A 21 -9.56 -11.79 1.31
C ARG A 21 -9.90 -11.18 2.66
N GLU A 22 -10.17 -12.03 3.64
CA GLU A 22 -10.36 -11.58 5.01
C GLU A 22 -9.04 -11.47 5.74
N PHE A 23 -8.93 -10.43 6.56
CA PHE A 23 -7.86 -10.18 7.49
C PHE A 23 -8.40 -10.17 8.91
N PHE A 24 -7.56 -9.85 9.89
CA PHE A 24 -7.96 -9.91 11.29
C PHE A 24 -9.12 -8.96 11.62
N ARG A 25 -9.05 -7.69 11.19
CA ARG A 25 -10.12 -6.68 11.39
C ARG A 25 -10.67 -6.12 10.09
N THR A 26 -10.02 -6.35 8.97
CA THR A 26 -10.42 -5.82 7.67
C THR A 26 -10.69 -6.93 6.65
N ALA A 27 -11.26 -6.56 5.52
CA ALA A 27 -11.37 -7.41 4.34
C ALA A 27 -11.00 -6.57 3.11
N GLY A 28 -10.26 -7.17 2.18
CA GLY A 28 -9.94 -6.62 0.88
C GLY A 28 -10.73 -7.34 -0.20
N VAL A 29 -11.33 -6.63 -1.15
CA VAL A 29 -12.07 -7.22 -2.28
C VAL A 29 -11.57 -6.61 -3.57
N HIS A 30 -11.00 -7.45 -4.43
CA HIS A 30 -10.86 -7.13 -5.85
C HIS A 30 -12.23 -7.31 -6.50
N ARG A 31 -12.77 -6.26 -7.09
CA ARG A 31 -14.07 -6.29 -7.78
C ARG A 31 -13.89 -6.48 -9.28
N GLU A 32 -14.98 -6.85 -9.95
CA GLU A 32 -15.04 -7.11 -11.39
C GLU A 32 -14.70 -5.86 -12.22
N ASP A 33 -14.99 -4.67 -11.71
CA ASP A 33 -14.66 -3.38 -12.35
C ASP A 33 -13.19 -2.96 -12.18
N GLY A 34 -12.33 -3.83 -11.62
CA GLY A 34 -10.93 -3.55 -11.31
C GLY A 34 -10.72 -2.71 -10.05
N SER A 35 -11.79 -2.23 -9.42
CA SER A 35 -11.71 -1.48 -8.16
C SER A 35 -11.29 -2.38 -7.00
N TYR A 36 -10.70 -1.76 -5.98
CA TYR A 36 -10.33 -2.44 -4.76
C TYR A 36 -11.07 -1.84 -3.57
N GLU A 37 -11.80 -2.67 -2.84
CA GLU A 37 -12.54 -2.29 -1.66
C GLU A 37 -11.84 -2.75 -0.39
N VAL A 38 -11.68 -1.83 0.56
CA VAL A 38 -11.33 -2.13 1.95
C VAL A 38 -12.57 -1.97 2.82
N ALA A 39 -12.98 -3.05 3.47
CA ALA A 39 -14.10 -3.06 4.41
C ALA A 39 -13.64 -3.50 5.80
N ARG A 40 -14.45 -3.21 6.81
CA ARG A 40 -14.31 -3.89 8.11
C ARG A 40 -14.72 -5.35 7.96
N ARG A 41 -14.07 -6.23 8.71
CA ARG A 41 -14.44 -7.65 8.73
C ARG A 41 -15.89 -7.79 9.23
N GLY A 42 -16.71 -8.56 8.51
CA GLY A 42 -18.11 -8.81 8.84
C GLY A 42 -19.09 -7.67 8.57
N ALA A 43 -18.67 -6.62 7.84
CA ALA A 43 -19.60 -5.59 7.38
C ALA A 43 -20.16 -5.96 6.00
N ASP A 44 -21.47 -6.21 5.93
CA ASP A 44 -22.20 -6.44 4.67
C ASP A 44 -22.80 -5.15 4.07
N SER A 45 -22.69 -4.01 4.77
CA SER A 45 -23.27 -2.73 4.34
C SER A 45 -22.25 -1.80 3.68
N ALA A 46 -22.64 -1.27 2.52
CA ALA A 46 -21.85 -0.36 1.66
C ALA A 46 -21.33 0.91 2.36
N GLY A 47 -21.89 1.30 3.51
CA GLY A 47 -21.48 2.49 4.26
C GLY A 47 -20.15 2.35 5.02
N ASN A 48 -19.68 1.12 5.25
CA ASN A 48 -18.54 0.81 6.12
C ASN A 48 -17.24 0.48 5.38
N SER A 49 -17.17 0.77 4.08
CA SER A 49 -16.00 0.50 3.26
C SER A 49 -15.42 1.75 2.63
N LYS A 50 -14.23 1.57 2.03
CA LYS A 50 -13.54 2.53 1.19
C LYS A 50 -13.18 1.82 -0.12
N VAL A 51 -13.67 2.37 -1.22
CA VAL A 51 -13.35 1.92 -2.57
C VAL A 51 -12.23 2.78 -3.14
N PHE A 52 -11.29 2.13 -3.80
CA PHE A 52 -10.23 2.71 -4.60
C PHE A 52 -10.42 2.27 -6.05
N GLU A 53 -10.06 3.14 -7.00
CA GLU A 53 -10.18 2.85 -8.44
C GLU A 53 -9.40 1.59 -8.85
N SER A 54 -8.32 1.27 -8.13
CA SER A 54 -7.61 -0.01 -8.25
C SER A 54 -6.79 -0.28 -6.99
N PHE A 55 -6.28 -1.50 -6.87
CA PHE A 55 -5.29 -1.85 -5.83
C PHE A 55 -4.01 -1.01 -5.95
N GLY A 56 -3.62 -0.62 -7.17
CA GLY A 56 -2.47 0.25 -7.41
C GLY A 56 -2.63 1.65 -6.80
N VAL A 57 -3.85 2.20 -6.76
CA VAL A 57 -4.13 3.47 -6.08
C VAL A 57 -3.92 3.35 -4.57
N LEU A 58 -4.31 2.21 -3.98
CA LEU A 58 -4.06 1.94 -2.56
C LEU A 58 -2.56 1.79 -2.26
N ARG A 59 -1.79 1.11 -3.11
CA ARG A 59 -0.31 1.06 -3.00
C ARG A 59 0.32 2.45 -3.05
N ARG A 60 0.00 3.25 -4.06
CA ARG A 60 0.53 4.63 -4.18
C ARG A 60 0.14 5.53 -3.01
N LEU A 61 -0.96 5.23 -2.32
CA LEU A 61 -1.31 5.92 -1.09
C LEU A 61 -0.32 5.53 0.02
N PHE A 62 -0.13 4.23 0.26
CA PHE A 62 0.83 3.72 1.25
C PHE A 62 2.25 4.24 0.99
N ASP A 63 2.70 4.22 -0.27
CA ASP A 63 4.06 4.66 -0.65
C ASP A 63 4.31 6.12 -0.25
N ARG A 64 3.27 6.98 -0.33
CA ARG A 64 3.34 8.41 0.05
C ARG A 64 3.20 8.69 1.54
N LEU A 65 2.82 7.71 2.34
CA LEU A 65 2.78 7.88 3.80
C LEU A 65 4.21 7.93 4.36
N PRO A 66 4.44 8.68 5.45
CA PRO A 66 5.71 8.62 6.17
C PRO A 66 6.01 7.20 6.69
N ASP A 67 7.25 6.93 7.05
CA ASP A 67 7.67 5.61 7.57
C ASP A 67 6.89 5.23 8.83
N GLU A 68 6.76 6.15 9.78
CA GLU A 68 5.80 6.06 10.87
C GLU A 68 4.55 6.89 10.52
N PHE A 69 3.37 6.26 10.47
CA PHE A 69 2.13 6.92 10.08
C PHE A 69 0.94 6.55 10.96
N THR A 70 -0.01 7.49 11.02
CA THR A 70 -1.24 7.39 11.82
C THR A 70 -2.48 7.59 10.96
N ALA A 71 -3.65 7.53 11.59
CA ALA A 71 -4.91 7.90 10.95
C ALA A 71 -4.92 9.37 10.47
N ASP A 72 -4.15 10.27 11.08
CA ASP A 72 -4.12 11.67 10.65
C ASP A 72 -3.33 11.84 9.35
N ASP A 73 -2.25 11.09 9.16
CA ASP A 73 -1.47 11.09 7.92
C ASP A 73 -2.29 10.55 6.74
N VAL A 74 -3.05 9.45 6.97
CA VAL A 74 -4.06 8.97 6.02
C VAL A 74 -5.14 10.02 5.75
N GLY A 75 -5.48 10.83 6.75
CA GLY A 75 -6.45 11.91 6.61
C GLY A 75 -6.03 13.00 5.64
N ARG A 76 -4.73 13.31 5.58
CA ARG A 76 -4.17 14.32 4.67
C ARG A 76 -4.33 13.95 3.20
N THR A 77 -4.61 12.69 2.88
CA THR A 77 -4.87 12.23 1.50
C THR A 77 -6.36 12.34 1.10
N GLY A 78 -7.18 13.05 1.87
CA GLY A 78 -8.60 13.25 1.60
C GLY A 78 -9.52 12.13 2.09
N ILE A 79 -9.00 11.14 2.83
CA ILE A 79 -9.84 10.12 3.47
C ILE A 79 -10.35 10.66 4.80
N THR A 80 -11.64 10.49 5.07
CA THR A 80 -12.28 11.11 6.24
C THR A 80 -12.83 10.09 7.23
N GLY A 81 -13.02 10.55 8.47
CA GLY A 81 -13.71 9.81 9.52
C GLY A 81 -13.03 8.50 9.91
N SER A 82 -13.85 7.49 10.23
CA SER A 82 -13.39 6.19 10.72
C SER A 82 -12.62 5.36 9.68
N ARG A 83 -12.74 5.71 8.39
CA ARG A 83 -12.02 5.02 7.29
C ARG A 83 -10.51 5.20 7.39
N ARG A 84 -10.05 6.32 7.96
CA ARG A 84 -8.63 6.56 8.19
C ARG A 84 -7.98 5.46 9.04
N HIS A 85 -8.60 5.16 10.18
CA HIS A 85 -8.17 4.09 11.09
C HIS A 85 -8.30 2.70 10.48
N MET A 86 -9.35 2.48 9.68
CA MET A 86 -9.53 1.22 8.97
C MET A 86 -8.37 0.94 8.02
N LEU A 87 -7.88 1.96 7.30
CA LEU A 87 -6.77 1.80 6.38
C LEU A 87 -5.44 1.55 7.08
N VAL A 88 -5.17 2.23 8.20
CA VAL A 88 -3.97 1.92 9.02
C VAL A 88 -3.95 0.44 9.42
N ARG A 89 -5.10 -0.11 9.85
CA ARG A 89 -5.22 -1.54 10.16
C ARG A 89 -5.05 -2.41 8.91
N HIS A 90 -5.64 -2.00 7.79
CA HIS A 90 -5.55 -2.77 6.55
C HIS A 90 -4.11 -2.90 6.07
N PHE A 91 -3.34 -1.81 6.07
CA PHE A 91 -1.92 -1.85 5.70
C PHE A 91 -1.15 -2.82 6.58
N ALA A 92 -1.29 -2.71 7.91
CA ALA A 92 -0.57 -3.59 8.83
C ALA A 92 -1.06 -5.05 8.85
N GLU A 93 -2.22 -5.35 8.26
CA GLU A 93 -2.77 -6.71 8.17
C GLU A 93 -2.52 -7.37 6.80
N HIS A 94 -2.30 -6.58 5.75
CA HIS A 94 -2.24 -7.05 4.38
C HIS A 94 -0.79 -7.27 3.94
N PRO A 95 -0.39 -8.49 3.51
CA PRO A 95 1.01 -8.87 3.27
C PRO A 95 1.65 -8.24 2.01
N ALA A 96 1.01 -7.23 1.42
CA ALA A 96 1.56 -6.49 0.29
C ALA A 96 2.01 -5.09 0.70
N PHE A 97 1.91 -4.78 2.00
CA PHE A 97 2.37 -3.54 2.60
C PHE A 97 3.28 -3.93 3.74
N ASP A 98 4.56 -3.63 3.59
CA ASP A 98 5.60 -3.97 4.56
C ASP A 98 5.52 -2.97 5.71
N CYS A 99 4.56 -3.19 6.62
CA CYS A 99 4.39 -2.39 7.82
C CYS A 99 3.70 -3.19 8.93
N GLY A 100 3.86 -2.74 10.17
CA GLY A 100 3.22 -3.33 11.35
C GLY A 100 2.69 -2.28 12.31
N ILE A 101 1.74 -2.66 13.17
CA ILE A 101 1.25 -1.77 14.25
C ILE A 101 2.26 -1.74 15.39
N THR A 102 2.84 -0.58 15.66
CA THR A 102 3.81 -0.37 16.75
C THR A 102 3.18 0.25 17.98
N ARG A 103 2.12 1.05 17.82
CA ARG A 103 1.34 1.62 18.95
C ARG A 103 -0.15 1.52 18.72
N ARG A 104 -0.90 1.33 19.82
CA ARG A 104 -2.38 1.17 19.79
C ARG A 104 -3.14 2.45 20.13
N ASN A 105 -2.52 3.40 20.84
CA ASN A 105 -3.13 4.69 21.17
C ASN A 105 -2.07 5.82 21.22
N PRO A 106 -2.02 6.71 20.22
CA PRO A 106 -2.78 6.66 18.97
C PRO A 106 -2.44 5.40 18.15
N LEU A 107 -3.33 5.00 17.23
CA LEU A 107 -3.07 3.88 16.34
C LEU A 107 -2.00 4.27 15.33
N THR A 108 -0.81 3.66 15.47
CA THR A 108 0.38 3.98 14.68
C THR A 108 0.90 2.72 14.01
N ALA A 109 1.23 2.83 12.74
CA ALA A 109 1.93 1.82 11.97
C ALA A 109 3.31 2.34 11.57
N GLU A 110 4.26 1.42 11.43
CA GLU A 110 5.62 1.70 10.97
C GLU A 110 5.94 0.80 9.78
N LYS A 111 6.45 1.38 8.70
CA LYS A 111 6.96 0.66 7.54
C LYS A 111 8.19 -0.14 7.95
N THR A 112 8.17 -1.43 7.67
CA THR A 112 9.32 -2.31 7.85
C THR A 112 10.12 -2.24 6.57
N ALA A 113 11.00 -1.24 6.44
CA ALA A 113 11.94 -1.20 5.35
C ALA A 113 12.84 -2.46 5.46
N GLU A 114 12.78 -3.34 4.47
CA GLU A 114 14.04 -3.84 3.96
C GLU A 114 14.62 -2.65 3.22
N THR A 115 15.64 -2.01 3.81
CA THR A 115 16.35 -0.87 3.24
C THR A 115 16.53 -1.07 1.74
N SER A 116 15.76 -0.34 0.92
CA SER A 116 16.08 -0.18 -0.48
C SER A 116 17.23 0.84 -0.51
N GLU A 117 18.43 0.34 -0.20
CA GLU A 117 19.69 1.01 -0.49
C GLU A 117 19.82 1.07 -2.01
N GLU A 118 19.27 2.13 -2.60
CA GLU A 118 19.79 2.62 -3.87
C GLU A 118 21.23 3.07 -3.59
N SER A 119 22.16 2.14 -3.83
CA SER A 119 23.59 2.41 -3.93
C SER A 119 23.84 3.27 -5.16
N ASP A 120 23.74 4.59 -5.02
CA ASP A 120 24.49 5.50 -5.89
C ASP A 120 25.87 5.72 -5.25
N ALA A 121 26.74 4.77 -5.54
CA ALA A 121 28.17 4.99 -5.44
C ALA A 121 28.58 5.92 -6.59
N ASP A 122 29.05 7.12 -6.26
CA ASP A 122 30.09 7.75 -7.07
C ASP A 122 31.22 8.18 -6.13
N THR A 123 32.17 7.27 -5.99
CA THR A 123 33.51 7.52 -5.46
C THR A 123 34.36 7.97 -6.63
N GLU A 124 34.62 9.27 -6.74
CA GLU A 124 35.79 9.80 -7.46
C GLU A 124 36.51 10.81 -6.57
N GLU A 125 37.17 10.32 -5.51
CA GLU A 125 38.40 10.94 -5.03
C GLU A 125 39.57 10.15 -5.63
N VAL A 126 40.17 10.68 -6.70
CA VAL A 126 41.54 10.32 -7.06
C VAL A 126 42.41 11.53 -6.73
N GLU A 127 43.11 11.38 -5.61
CA GLU A 127 44.07 12.30 -5.03
C GLU A 127 45.20 12.64 -6.02
N VAL A 128 45.51 13.93 -6.10
CA VAL A 128 46.60 14.52 -6.86
C VAL A 128 47.92 14.23 -6.14
N VAL A 129 48.88 13.56 -6.78
CA VAL A 129 50.26 13.52 -6.28
C VAL A 129 51.23 14.00 -7.36
N SER A 130 51.83 15.17 -7.11
CA SER A 130 52.94 15.77 -7.85
C SER A 130 54.31 15.20 -7.43
N ALA A 131 55.31 15.48 -8.28
CA ALA A 131 56.78 15.37 -8.14
C ALA A 131 57.37 14.03 -8.65
N ASP A 132 58.33 13.99 -9.58
CA ASP A 132 59.59 14.77 -9.71
C ASP A 132 59.93 15.13 -11.17
#